data_AF-A0A944IKS4-F1
#
_entry.id   AF-A0A944IKS4-F1
#
_cell.length_a   1.000
_cell.length_b   1.000
_cell.length_c   1.000
_cell.angle_alpha   90.00
_cell.angle_beta   90.00
_cell.angle_gamma   90.00
#
_symmetry.space_group_name_H-M   'P 1'
#
loop_
_entity.id
_entity.type
_entity.pdbx_description
1 polymer ?
#
loop_
_entity_poly.entity_id
_entity_poly.type
_entity_poly.pdbx_seq_one_letter_code
_entity_poly.pdbx_strand_id
1 'polypeptide(L)'
;MGRPAACRRPADPERHPADDRPGWVTNHGDVPTYPSLRVHGPVTGPRIWNTVTRRVLELDLSLRDGEWVEMETRPGTCWALRNGTVNVANDLSPASRLDLFTLPPGRSEIAWSANDPSGTARLEVAWRSAYTTL
;
A
#
# COMPACT_ATOMS: atom_id res chain seq x y z
N MET A 1 -57.46 -22.47 4.54
CA MET A 1 -56.77 -21.32 3.91
C MET A 1 -55.69 -20.81 4.85
N GLY A 2 -54.44 -21.25 4.65
CA GLY A 2 -53.28 -20.78 5.42
C GLY A 2 -52.54 -19.71 4.61
N ARG A 3 -52.25 -18.56 5.21
CA ARG A 3 -51.44 -17.48 4.58
C ARG A 3 -50.02 -18.00 4.37
N PRO A 4 -49.37 -17.78 3.21
CA PRO A 4 -47.96 -18.13 3.07
C PRO A 4 -47.11 -17.21 3.95
N ALA A 5 -46.16 -17.81 4.65
CA ALA A 5 -45.16 -17.09 5.42
C ALA A 5 -44.35 -16.17 4.48
N ALA A 6 -44.30 -14.88 4.80
CA ALA A 6 -43.44 -13.95 4.09
C ALA A 6 -41.98 -14.36 4.35
N CYS A 7 -41.28 -14.76 3.28
CA CYS A 7 -39.84 -14.94 3.29
C CYS A 7 -39.22 -13.61 3.72
N ARG A 8 -38.70 -13.53 4.96
CA ARG A 8 -37.90 -12.37 5.39
C ARG A 8 -36.68 -12.30 4.48
N ARG A 9 -36.58 -11.20 3.73
CA ARG A 9 -35.38 -10.82 2.98
C ARG A 9 -34.19 -10.89 3.93
N PRO A 10 -33.08 -11.57 3.58
CA PRO A 10 -31.86 -11.49 4.38
C PRO A 10 -31.42 -10.03 4.45
N ALA A 11 -30.84 -9.63 5.58
CA ALA A 11 -30.24 -8.32 5.75
C ALA A 11 -29.25 -8.04 4.60
N ASP A 12 -29.27 -6.81 4.10
CA ASP A 12 -28.30 -6.29 3.14
C ASP A 12 -26.89 -6.61 3.65
N PRO A 13 -26.00 -7.29 2.89
CA PRO A 13 -24.62 -7.45 3.32
C PRO A 13 -24.06 -6.07 3.57
N GLU A 14 -23.51 -5.86 4.76
CA GLU A 14 -22.87 -4.60 5.16
C GLU A 14 -22.03 -4.08 3.98
N ARG A 15 -22.49 -2.98 3.37
CA ARG A 15 -21.67 -2.24 2.42
C ARG A 15 -20.51 -1.66 3.22
N HIS A 16 -19.44 -2.43 3.33
CA HIS A 16 -18.13 -1.90 3.62
C HIS A 16 -17.93 -0.70 2.68
N PRO A 17 -17.65 0.51 3.18
CA PRO A 17 -17.30 1.62 2.32
C PRO A 17 -16.23 1.14 1.35
N ALA A 18 -16.26 1.61 0.10
CA ALA A 18 -15.31 1.12 -0.90
C ALA A 18 -13.85 1.25 -0.41
N ASP A 19 -13.58 2.22 0.47
CA ASP A 19 -12.32 2.46 1.17
C ASP A 19 -11.81 1.29 2.04
N ASP A 20 -12.66 0.35 2.46
CA ASP A 20 -12.26 -0.82 3.28
C ASP A 20 -11.66 -1.97 2.46
N ARG A 21 -11.63 -1.85 1.13
CA ARG A 21 -11.01 -2.88 0.29
C ARG A 21 -9.49 -2.83 0.44
N PRO A 22 -8.83 -3.97 0.77
CA PRO A 22 -7.37 -4.02 0.80
C PRO A 22 -6.77 -3.45 -0.48
N GLY A 23 -5.74 -2.63 -0.35
CA GLY A 23 -5.06 -2.00 -1.48
C GLY A 23 -5.65 -0.67 -1.92
N TRP A 24 -6.83 -0.25 -1.47
CA TRP A 24 -7.36 1.09 -1.79
C TRP A 24 -6.92 2.12 -0.76
N VAL A 25 -6.49 3.29 -1.26
CA VAL A 25 -6.09 4.43 -0.43
C VAL A 25 -6.74 5.69 -0.97
N THR A 26 -7.21 6.56 -0.06
CA THR A 26 -7.87 7.81 -0.43
C THR A 26 -7.13 8.99 0.21
N ASN A 27 -6.61 9.89 -0.64
CA ASN A 27 -6.12 11.19 -0.23
C ASN A 27 -7.28 12.19 -0.34
N HIS A 28 -7.85 12.59 0.79
CA HIS A 28 -8.95 13.57 0.85
C HIS A 28 -8.46 15.03 0.68
N GLY A 29 -7.17 15.21 0.47
CA GLY A 29 -6.49 16.46 0.23
C GLY A 29 -6.70 17.04 -1.16
N ASP A 30 -6.18 18.25 -1.38
CA ASP A 30 -6.15 18.93 -2.69
C ASP A 30 -4.76 18.92 -3.35
N VAL A 31 -3.75 18.40 -2.65
CA VAL A 31 -2.39 18.21 -3.18
C VAL A 31 -1.92 16.75 -3.00
N PRO A 32 -0.95 16.27 -3.81
CA PRO A 32 -0.38 14.94 -3.62
C PRO A 32 0.21 14.75 -2.23
N THR A 33 0.08 13.54 -1.68
CA THR A 33 0.75 13.15 -0.44
C THR A 33 1.77 12.04 -0.69
N TYR A 34 2.68 11.86 0.26
CA TYR A 34 3.80 10.94 0.22
C TYR A 34 3.59 9.84 1.26
N PRO A 35 3.30 8.59 0.85
CA PRO A 35 3.07 7.49 1.78
C PRO A 35 4.38 6.92 2.32
N SER A 36 4.35 6.43 3.56
CA SER A 36 5.34 5.47 4.06
C SER A 36 4.87 4.05 3.75
N LEU A 37 5.77 3.20 3.26
CA LEU A 37 5.47 1.82 2.85
C LEU A 37 6.29 0.86 3.70
N ARG A 38 5.69 -0.26 4.11
CA ARG A 38 6.41 -1.33 4.81
C ARG A 38 6.07 -2.70 4.26
N VAL A 39 7.08 -3.42 3.77
CA VAL A 39 6.95 -4.82 3.32
C VAL A 39 7.43 -5.73 4.45
N HIS A 40 6.60 -6.68 4.85
CA HIS A 40 6.96 -7.74 5.80
C HIS A 40 7.24 -9.04 5.07
N GLY A 41 8.34 -9.71 5.44
CA GLY A 41 8.68 -11.05 4.97
C GLY A 41 7.85 -12.16 5.63
N PRO A 42 8.05 -13.43 5.21
CA PRO A 42 9.09 -13.86 4.27
C PRO A 42 8.72 -13.60 2.80
N VAL A 43 9.62 -12.96 2.05
CA VAL A 43 9.36 -12.57 0.66
C VAL A 43 10.65 -12.35 -0.13
N THR A 44 10.61 -12.58 -1.44
CA THR A 44 11.70 -12.22 -2.38
C THR A 44 11.18 -11.33 -3.50
N GLY A 45 11.97 -10.31 -3.84
CA GLY A 45 11.68 -9.42 -4.97
C GLY A 45 10.36 -8.65 -4.87
N PRO A 46 10.05 -7.98 -3.73
CA PRO A 46 8.78 -7.29 -3.61
C PRO A 46 8.69 -6.11 -4.57
N ARG A 47 7.56 -6.04 -5.26
CA ARG A 47 7.23 -5.01 -6.25
C ARG A 47 5.91 -4.34 -5.89
N ILE A 48 5.91 -3.03 -5.73
CA ILE A 48 4.78 -2.20 -5.31
C ILE A 48 4.49 -1.20 -6.42
N TRP A 49 3.23 -0.96 -6.77
CA TRP A 49 2.86 0.06 -7.73
C TRP A 49 1.58 0.80 -7.36
N ASN A 50 1.54 2.08 -7.71
CA ASN A 50 0.33 2.87 -7.69
C ASN A 50 -0.32 2.81 -9.09
N THR A 51 -1.56 2.34 -9.18
CA THR A 51 -2.28 2.17 -10.45
C THR A 51 -2.58 3.49 -11.17
N VAL A 52 -2.77 4.58 -10.41
CA VAL A 52 -3.11 5.91 -10.93
C VAL A 52 -1.87 6.60 -11.50
N THR A 53 -0.76 6.63 -10.74
CA THR A 53 0.46 7.33 -11.17
C THR A 53 1.37 6.45 -12.03
N ARG A 54 1.11 5.14 -12.09
CA ARG A 54 1.94 4.11 -12.74
C ARG A 54 3.40 4.09 -12.25
N ARG A 55 3.65 4.61 -11.05
CA ARG A 55 4.95 4.54 -10.39
C ARG A 55 5.12 3.18 -9.73
N VAL A 56 6.34 2.67 -9.79
CA VAL A 56 6.72 1.34 -9.31
C VAL A 56 7.90 1.49 -8.36
N LEU A 57 7.90 0.70 -7.29
CA LEU A 57 9.05 0.46 -6.43
C LEU A 57 9.31 -1.05 -6.42
N GLU A 58 10.52 -1.44 -6.74
CA GLU A 58 10.95 -2.83 -6.84
C GLU A 58 12.26 -2.98 -6.10
N LEU A 59 12.32 -3.96 -5.19
CA LEU A 59 13.47 -4.23 -4.34
C LEU A 59 14.10 -5.57 -4.72
N ASP A 60 15.39 -5.57 -5.05
CA ASP A 60 16.21 -6.75 -5.32
C ASP A 60 16.80 -7.32 -4.02
N LEU A 61 15.92 -7.74 -3.11
CA LEU A 61 16.30 -8.35 -1.84
C LEU A 61 15.33 -9.46 -1.42
N SER A 62 15.71 -10.18 -0.38
CA SER A 62 14.84 -11.12 0.33
C SER A 62 14.71 -10.75 1.81
N LEU A 63 13.50 -10.90 2.33
CA LEU A 63 13.17 -10.80 3.74
C LEU A 63 12.79 -12.17 4.27
N ARG A 64 13.28 -12.49 5.45
CA ARG A 64 12.90 -13.66 6.23
C ARG A 64 11.63 -13.37 7.03
N ASP A 65 11.11 -14.41 7.66
CA ASP A 65 10.05 -14.25 8.65
C ASP A 65 10.50 -13.30 9.77
N GLY A 66 9.61 -12.40 10.18
CA GLY A 66 9.89 -11.34 11.15
C GLY A 66 10.74 -10.17 10.64
N GLU A 67 11.22 -10.18 9.40
CA GLU A 67 11.95 -9.05 8.81
C GLU A 67 11.04 -8.11 8.01
N TRP A 68 11.45 -6.85 7.92
CA TRP A 68 10.71 -5.85 7.15
C TRP A 68 11.63 -4.83 6.51
N VAL A 69 11.15 -4.25 5.41
CA VAL A 69 11.72 -3.05 4.80
C VAL A 69 10.69 -1.95 4.86
N GLU A 70 11.11 -0.80 5.40
CA GLU A 70 10.31 0.42 5.45
C GLU A 70 10.91 1.47 4.51
N MET A 71 10.04 2.20 3.82
CA MET A 71 10.39 3.21 2.84
C MET A 71 9.61 4.50 3.12
N GLU A 72 10.31 5.63 3.16
CA GLU A 72 9.75 6.98 3.17
C GLU A 72 9.89 7.58 1.78
N THR A 73 8.78 8.08 1.21
CA THR A 73 8.74 8.58 -0.18
C THR A 73 8.79 10.09 -0.27
N ARG A 74 8.75 10.82 0.85
CA ARG A 74 8.76 12.28 0.86
C ARG A 74 10.08 12.85 0.32
N PRO A 75 10.04 13.73 -0.71
CA PRO A 75 11.21 14.39 -1.25
C PRO A 75 12.02 15.11 -0.17
N GLY A 76 13.34 15.00 -0.24
CA GLY A 76 14.26 15.58 0.74
C GLY A 76 14.43 14.76 2.03
N THR A 77 13.52 13.82 2.31
CA THR A 77 13.60 12.92 3.48
C THR A 77 13.34 11.46 3.09
N CYS A 78 13.49 11.10 1.82
CA CYS A 78 13.23 9.74 1.35
C CYS A 78 14.35 8.78 1.76
N TRP A 79 13.99 7.58 2.20
CA TRP A 79 14.95 6.54 2.62
C TRP A 79 14.30 5.16 2.51
N ALA A 80 15.14 4.11 2.56
CA ALA A 80 14.71 2.72 2.67
C ALA A 80 15.58 2.00 3.71
N LEU A 81 14.95 1.41 4.73
CA LEU A 81 15.62 0.75 5.84
C LEU A 81 15.06 -0.64 6.08
N ARG A 82 15.93 -1.64 6.17
CA ARG A 82 15.62 -2.97 6.69
C ARG A 82 15.75 -2.99 8.20
N ASN A 83 14.74 -3.58 8.86
CA ASN A 83 14.66 -3.72 10.31
C ASN A 83 14.98 -2.40 11.06
N GLY A 84 14.55 -1.26 10.48
CA GLY A 84 14.73 0.09 11.01
C GLY A 84 16.17 0.64 11.05
N THR A 85 17.18 -0.10 10.56
CA THR A 85 18.59 0.25 10.80
C THR A 85 19.51 0.09 9.60
N VAL A 86 19.28 -0.91 8.75
CA VAL A 86 20.16 -1.21 7.62
C VAL A 86 19.66 -0.49 6.38
N ASN A 87 20.47 0.39 5.79
CA ASN A 87 20.12 1.05 4.54
C ASN A 87 20.07 0.04 3.38
N VAL A 88 18.94 0.01 2.67
CA VAL A 88 18.66 -0.87 1.52
C VAL A 88 18.25 -0.07 0.28
N ALA A 89 18.62 1.22 0.22
CA ALA A 89 18.28 2.07 -0.92
C ALA A 89 18.96 1.59 -2.21
N ASN A 90 20.11 0.93 -2.12
CA ASN A 90 20.80 0.34 -3.27
C ASN A 90 20.14 -0.95 -3.78
N ASP A 91 19.25 -1.57 -3.00
CA ASP A 91 18.44 -2.71 -3.45
C ASP A 91 17.23 -2.25 -4.29
N LEU A 92 16.91 -0.96 -4.33
CA LEU A 92 15.88 -0.44 -5.22
C LEU A 92 16.37 -0.48 -6.68
N SER A 93 15.52 -0.99 -7.58
CA SER A 93 15.84 -0.97 -9.01
C SER A 93 16.03 0.47 -9.52
N PRO A 94 16.80 0.72 -10.60
CA PRO A 94 17.03 2.08 -11.11
C PRO A 94 15.77 2.87 -11.47
N ALA A 95 14.66 2.19 -11.79
CA ALA A 95 13.37 2.80 -12.07
C ALA A 95 12.57 3.19 -10.80
N SER A 96 12.97 2.68 -9.64
CA SER A 96 12.28 2.82 -8.36
C SER A 96 12.61 4.13 -7.67
N ARG A 97 11.92 5.19 -8.12
CA ARG A 97 12.09 6.55 -7.58
C ARG A 97 11.16 6.80 -6.41
N LEU A 98 11.69 6.66 -5.18
CA LEU A 98 10.96 6.92 -3.94
C LEU A 98 10.29 8.30 -3.95
N ASP A 99 11.04 9.34 -4.29
CA ASP A 99 10.59 10.74 -4.34
C ASP A 99 9.46 11.02 -5.35
N LEU A 100 9.21 10.10 -6.28
CA LEU A 100 8.12 10.17 -7.25
C LEU A 100 6.92 9.30 -6.89
N PHE A 101 7.02 8.45 -5.85
CA PHE A 101 5.94 7.59 -5.42
C PHE A 101 4.97 8.34 -4.50
N THR A 102 3.89 8.83 -5.10
CA THR A 102 2.90 9.71 -4.47
C THR A 102 1.49 9.11 -4.51
N LEU A 103 0.63 9.62 -3.64
CA LEU A 103 -0.82 9.45 -3.71
C LEU A 103 -1.44 10.78 -4.18
N PRO A 104 -1.91 10.88 -5.43
CA PRO A 104 -2.61 12.09 -5.90
C PRO A 104 -3.93 12.29 -5.12
N PRO A 105 -4.50 13.51 -5.16
CA PRO A 105 -5.85 13.76 -4.64
C PRO A 105 -6.88 12.75 -5.16
N GLY A 106 -7.76 12.32 -4.26
CA GLY A 106 -8.74 11.27 -4.54
C GLY A 106 -8.19 9.87 -4.30
N ARG A 107 -8.74 8.91 -5.05
CA ARG A 107 -8.59 7.49 -4.79
C ARG A 107 -7.50 6.88 -5.66
N SER A 108 -6.61 6.11 -5.03
CA SER A 108 -5.60 5.28 -5.69
C SER A 108 -5.72 3.83 -5.23
N GLU A 109 -5.31 2.90 -6.08
CA GLU A 109 -5.03 1.53 -5.65
C GLU A 109 -3.52 1.34 -5.58
N ILE A 110 -3.05 0.89 -4.41
CA ILE A 110 -1.70 0.40 -4.19
C ILE A 110 -1.76 -1.12 -4.25
N ALA A 111 -1.20 -1.66 -5.32
CA ALA A 111 -1.08 -3.09 -5.50
C ALA A 111 0.39 -3.49 -5.38
N TRP A 112 0.60 -4.75 -5.04
CA TRP A 112 1.94 -5.30 -4.88
C TRP A 112 1.97 -6.79 -5.21
N SER A 113 3.14 -7.29 -5.52
CA SER A 113 3.40 -8.69 -5.82
C SER A 113 4.80 -9.06 -5.36
N ALA A 114 4.99 -10.32 -5.03
CA ALA A 114 6.31 -10.84 -4.72
C ALA A 114 6.31 -12.38 -4.74
N ASN A 115 7.49 -12.99 -4.67
CA ASN A 115 7.59 -14.41 -4.39
C ASN A 115 7.46 -14.64 -2.87
N ASP A 116 6.30 -15.11 -2.43
CA ASP A 116 6.00 -15.48 -1.05
C ASP A 116 5.44 -16.92 -0.98
N PRO A 117 6.30 -17.91 -0.73
CA PRO A 117 5.87 -19.29 -0.56
C PRO A 117 5.04 -19.55 0.70
N SER A 118 5.07 -18.64 1.68
CA SER A 118 4.38 -18.80 2.97
C SER A 118 2.94 -18.30 2.94
N GLY A 119 2.62 -17.36 2.04
CA GLY A 119 1.34 -16.66 2.00
C GLY A 119 1.10 -15.72 3.18
N THR A 120 2.16 -15.36 3.93
CA THR A 120 2.08 -14.51 5.13
C THR A 120 2.69 -13.12 4.94
N ALA A 121 3.37 -12.87 3.81
CA ALA A 121 3.93 -11.57 3.51
C ALA A 121 2.82 -10.53 3.33
N ARG A 122 3.09 -9.30 3.76
CA ARG A 122 2.11 -8.21 3.71
C ARG A 122 2.76 -6.87 3.44
N LEU A 123 2.00 -6.00 2.79
CA LEU A 123 2.35 -4.59 2.59
C LEU A 123 1.48 -3.73 3.52
N GLU A 124 2.13 -2.88 4.31
CA GLU A 124 1.51 -1.77 5.02
C GLU A 124 1.71 -0.48 4.21
N VAL A 125 0.65 0.32 4.07
CA VAL A 125 0.69 1.64 3.45
C VAL A 125 0.14 2.62 4.46
N ALA A 126 0.94 3.59 4.88
CA ALA A 126 0.52 4.65 5.79
C ALA A 126 0.68 6.01 5.12
N TRP A 127 -0.34 6.85 5.23
CA TRP A 127 -0.36 8.19 4.65
C TRP A 127 -1.19 9.13 5.50
N ARG A 128 -1.01 10.43 5.24
CA ARG A 128 -1.92 11.48 5.71
C ARG A 128 -2.37 12.29 4.51
N SER A 129 -3.65 12.62 4.43
CA SER A 129 -4.16 13.52 3.40
C SER A 129 -3.46 14.88 3.51
N ALA A 130 -3.13 15.49 2.37
CA ALA A 130 -2.34 16.72 2.32
C ALA A 130 -3.17 17.87 1.73
N TYR A 131 -3.18 19.01 2.42
CA TYR A 131 -3.94 20.19 2.05
C TYR A 131 -3.00 21.37 1.88
N THR A 132 -3.20 22.19 0.85
CA THR A 132 -2.52 23.49 0.78
C THR A 132 -3.25 24.51 1.64
N THR A 133 -2.51 25.34 2.37
CA THR A 133 -3.08 26.53 3.03
C THR A 133 -2.97 27.68 2.03
N LEU A 134 -4.09 28.13 1.47
CA LEU A 134 -4.17 29.35 0.67
C LEU A 134 -4.21 30.58 1.57
#